data_AF-A0A499UUN5-F1
#
_entry.id   AF-A0A499UUN5-F1
#
_cell.length_a   1.000
_cell.length_b   1.000
_cell.length_c   1.000
_cell.angle_alpha   90.00
_cell.angle_beta   90.00
_cell.angle_gamma   90.00
#
_symmetry.space_group_name_H-M   'P 1'
#
loop_
_entity.id
_entity.type
_entity.pdbx_description
1 polymer ?
#
loop_
_entity_poly.entity_id
_entity_poly.type
_entity_poly.pdbx_seq_one_letter_code
_entity_poly.pdbx_strand_id
1 'polypeptide(L)'
;MGQTGPKFREACVRCSLLRPDPAQRGRLVEIRDNLLDRIAEAEREGWLGEIEGLQVSLAGAQSKISQVDAASPGEPVMLDMPTQR
;
A
#
# COMPACT_ATOMS: atom_id res chain seq x y z
N MET A 1 -28.23 9.76 -1.08
CA MET A 1 -26.84 9.66 -1.60
C MET A 1 -25.89 9.56 -0.42
N GLY A 2 -25.46 8.35 -0.04
CA GLY A 2 -24.59 8.14 1.12
C GLY A 2 -23.48 7.16 0.79
N GLN A 3 -22.40 7.66 0.19
CA GLN A 3 -21.18 6.88 -0.01
C GLN A 3 -20.25 7.11 1.18
N THR A 4 -20.40 6.31 2.24
CA THR A 4 -19.38 6.19 3.29
C THR A 4 -18.78 4.80 3.22
N GLY A 5 -17.98 4.55 2.19
CA GLY A 5 -17.03 3.45 2.21
C GLY A 5 -16.02 3.67 3.36
N PRO A 6 -15.47 2.60 3.97
CA PRO A 6 -14.58 2.72 5.12
C PRO A 6 -13.39 3.62 4.75
N LYS A 7 -13.20 4.73 5.46
CA LYS A 7 -12.05 5.62 5.24
C LYS A 7 -10.78 4.96 5.81
N PHE A 8 -10.03 4.25 4.97
CA PHE A 8 -8.63 3.93 5.20
C PHE A 8 -7.88 5.24 5.52
N ARG A 9 -7.36 5.31 6.74
CA ARG A 9 -6.53 6.40 7.22
C ARG A 9 -5.09 6.08 6.82
N GLU A 10 -4.27 7.06 6.45
CA GLU A 10 -2.86 6.84 6.03
C GLU A 10 -2.05 5.98 7.04
N ALA A 11 -2.45 5.99 8.31
CA ALA A 11 -1.96 5.11 9.36
C ALA A 11 -2.01 3.60 8.99
N CYS A 12 -3.01 3.17 8.22
CA CYS A 12 -3.13 1.78 7.77
C CYS A 12 -2.14 1.43 6.66
N VAL A 13 -1.58 2.40 5.92
CA VAL A 13 -0.51 2.14 4.92
C VAL A 13 0.80 1.77 5.61
N ARG A 14 1.10 2.35 6.78
CA ARG A 14 2.28 1.99 7.61
C ARG A 14 2.12 0.71 8.44
N CYS A 15 0.92 0.15 8.58
CA CYS A 15 0.74 -1.11 9.31
C CYS A 15 1.22 -2.31 8.48
N SER A 16 2.35 -2.91 8.84
CA SER A 16 2.90 -4.12 8.21
C SER A 16 2.17 -5.41 8.57
N LEU A 17 1.26 -5.39 9.57
CA LEU A 17 0.61 -6.57 10.14
C LEU A 17 -0.78 -6.91 9.57
N LEU A 18 -1.38 -6.02 8.77
CA LEU A 18 -2.71 -6.24 8.20
C LEU A 18 -2.60 -6.61 6.72
N ARG A 19 -2.95 -7.85 6.36
CA ARG A 19 -3.22 -8.26 4.97
C ARG A 19 -4.25 -7.27 4.40
N PRO A 20 -3.91 -6.50 3.35
CA PRO A 20 -4.87 -5.57 2.78
C PRO A 20 -6.00 -6.36 2.13
N ASP A 21 -7.24 -5.96 2.38
CA ASP A 21 -8.40 -6.55 1.74
C ASP A 21 -8.33 -6.31 0.22
N PRO A 22 -8.59 -7.32 -0.64
CA PRO A 22 -8.47 -7.18 -2.08
C PRO A 22 -9.41 -6.14 -2.69
N ALA A 23 -10.54 -5.84 -2.05
CA ALA A 23 -11.41 -4.73 -2.48
C ALA A 23 -10.77 -3.35 -2.21
N GLN A 24 -9.71 -3.26 -1.39
CA GLN A 24 -8.94 -2.04 -1.16
C GLN A 24 -7.81 -1.83 -2.18
N ARG A 25 -7.62 -2.74 -3.17
CA ARG A 25 -6.60 -2.60 -4.23
C ARG A 25 -6.68 -1.25 -4.93
N GLY A 26 -7.89 -0.84 -5.33
CA GLY A 26 -8.12 0.44 -6.01
C GLY A 26 -7.61 1.62 -5.19
N ARG A 27 -7.82 1.57 -3.89
CA ARG A 27 -7.37 2.63 -2.98
C ARG A 27 -5.86 2.66 -2.76
N LEU A 28 -5.20 1.50 -2.71
CA LEU A 28 -3.74 1.44 -2.64
C LEU A 28 -3.11 2.03 -3.91
N VAL A 29 -3.74 1.80 -5.07
CA VAL A 29 -3.34 2.42 -6.35
C VAL A 29 -3.51 3.93 -6.30
N GLU A 30 -4.62 4.45 -5.76
CA GLU A 30 -4.80 5.90 -5.56
C GLU A 30 -3.73 6.51 -4.64
N ILE A 31 -3.38 5.82 -3.54
CA ILE A 31 -2.32 6.29 -2.62
C ILE A 31 -0.96 6.29 -3.32
N ARG A 32 -0.65 5.25 -4.11
CA ARG A 32 0.59 5.20 -4.90
C ARG A 32 0.68 6.37 -5.86
N ASP A 33 -0.40 6.66 -6.58
CA ASP A 33 -0.45 7.77 -7.55
C ASP A 33 -0.24 9.12 -6.87
N ASN A 34 -0.92 9.36 -5.74
CA ASN A 34 -0.73 10.57 -4.95
C ASN A 34 0.70 10.71 -4.41
N LEU A 35 1.32 9.62 -3.95
CA LEU A 35 2.71 9.64 -3.50
C LEU A 35 3.69 9.99 -4.63
N LEU A 36 3.45 9.51 -5.86
CA LEU A 36 4.25 9.86 -7.03
C LEU A 36 4.14 11.35 -7.36
N ASP A 37 2.92 11.90 -7.31
CA ASP A 37 2.69 13.34 -7.53
C ASP A 37 3.42 14.19 -6.47
N ARG A 38 3.33 13.79 -5.19
CA ARG A 38 4.05 14.47 -4.10
C ARG A 38 5.58 14.35 -4.22
N ILE A 39 6.09 13.22 -4.71
CA ILE A 39 7.53 13.06 -4.98
C ILE A 39 7.95 14.03 -6.10
N ALA A 40 7.19 14.09 -7.20
CA ALA A 40 7.49 14.97 -8.31
C ALA A 40 7.42 16.46 -7.90
N GLU A 41 6.47 16.83 -7.04
CA GLU A 41 6.40 18.16 -6.44
C GLU A 41 7.63 18.44 -5.56
N ALA A 42 7.95 17.54 -4.64
CA ALA A 42 9.10 17.68 -3.76
C ALA A 42 10.43 17.72 -4.52
N GLU A 43 10.56 17.00 -5.65
CA GLU A 43 11.74 17.08 -6.54
C GLU A 43 11.85 18.45 -7.22
N ARG A 44 10.72 19.01 -7.68
CA ARG A 44 10.70 20.36 -8.29
C ARG A 44 11.02 21.46 -7.28
N GLU A 45 10.50 21.34 -6.06
CA GLU A 45 10.69 22.31 -4.97
C GLU A 45 12.03 22.10 -4.22
N GLY A 46 12.73 20.99 -4.47
CA GLY A 46 14.00 20.65 -3.82
C GLY A 46 13.86 20.18 -2.37
N TRP A 47 12.70 19.64 -1.98
CA TRP A 47 12.44 19.13 -0.63
C TRP A 47 12.98 17.71 -0.44
N LEU A 48 14.31 17.58 -0.50
CA LEU A 48 15.03 16.31 -0.38
C LEU A 48 14.69 15.53 0.90
N GLY A 49 14.40 16.23 2.00
CA GLY A 49 14.00 15.59 3.27
C GLY A 49 12.61 14.96 3.25
N GLU A 50 11.67 15.48 2.45
CA GLU A 50 10.35 14.88 2.29
C GLU A 50 10.36 13.73 1.29
N ILE A 51 11.18 13.82 0.22
CA ILE A 51 11.28 12.78 -0.82
C ILE A 51 11.62 11.41 -0.21
N GLU A 52 12.60 11.34 0.68
CA GLU A 52 13.01 10.08 1.34
C GLU A 52 11.82 9.42 2.06
N GLY A 53 11.05 10.22 2.82
CA GLY A 53 9.86 9.72 3.55
C GLY A 53 8.72 9.29 2.62
N LEU A 54 8.56 9.98 1.49
CA LEU A 54 7.58 9.65 0.46
C LEU A 54 7.97 8.40 -0.32
N GLN A 55 9.25 8.19 -0.64
CA GLN A 55 9.73 6.99 -1.32
C GLN A 55 9.57 5.73 -0.46
N VAL A 56 9.87 5.81 0.83
CA VAL A 56 9.61 4.70 1.77
C VAL A 56 8.11 4.36 1.82
N SER A 57 7.26 5.38 1.81
CA SER A 57 5.80 5.20 1.80
C SER A 57 5.31 4.60 0.47
N LEU A 58 5.90 5.00 -0.66
CA LEU A 58 5.61 4.48 -1.98
C LEU A 58 5.97 3.00 -2.09
N ALA A 59 7.17 2.62 -1.61
CA ALA A 59 7.61 1.23 -1.57
C ALA A 59 6.65 0.37 -0.71
N GLY A 60 6.18 0.90 0.42
CA GLY A 60 5.18 0.24 1.26
C GLY A 60 3.83 0.05 0.56
N ALA A 61 3.34 1.07 -0.16
CA ALA A 61 2.11 0.97 -0.93
C ALA A 61 2.24 -0.04 -2.09
N GLN A 62 3.35 -0.03 -2.83
CA GLN A 62 3.62 -0.95 -3.93
C GLN A 62 3.67 -2.41 -3.45
N SER A 63 4.36 -2.67 -2.34
CA SER A 63 4.44 -4.00 -1.72
C SER A 63 3.05 -4.52 -1.33
N LYS A 64 2.19 -3.65 -0.79
CA LYS A 64 0.80 -4.02 -0.45
C LYS A 64 -0.05 -4.32 -1.67
N ILE A 65 0.11 -3.57 -2.75
CA ILE A 65 -0.57 -3.85 -4.02
C ILE A 65 -0.16 -5.24 -4.52
N SER A 66 1.14 -5.54 -4.54
CA SER A 66 1.64 -6.85 -4.98
C SER A 66 1.12 -8.00 -4.10
N GLN A 67 1.01 -7.80 -2.78
CA GLN A 67 0.44 -8.80 -1.87
C GLN A 67 -1.05 -9.05 -2.12
N VAL A 68 -1.82 -8.01 -2.47
CA VAL A 68 -3.23 -8.11 -2.84
C VAL A 68 -3.42 -8.80 -4.19
N ASP A 69 -2.56 -8.45 -5.16
CA ASP A 69 -2.55 -9.06 -6.48
C ASP A 69 -2.26 -10.57 -6.38
N ALA A 70 -1.25 -10.95 -5.58
CA ALA A 70 -0.89 -12.33 -5.28
C ALA A 70 -1.94 -13.08 -4.42
N ALA A 71 -2.77 -12.37 -3.65
CA ALA A 71 -3.83 -12.96 -2.83
C ALA A 71 -5.19 -13.05 -3.55
N SER A 72 -5.29 -12.49 -4.76
CA SER A 72 -6.49 -12.65 -5.59
C SER A 72 -6.59 -14.13 -6.04
N PRO A 73 -7.80 -14.72 -6.07
CA PRO A 73 -7.99 -16.17 -6.15
C PRO A 73 -7.57 -16.72 -7.53
N GLY A 74 -6.29 -17.02 -7.68
CA GLY A 74 -5.69 -17.70 -8.82
C GLY A 74 -4.57 -18.65 -8.43
N GLU A 75 -3.91 -18.45 -7.28
CA GLU A 75 -2.88 -19.37 -6.78
C GLU A 75 -3.13 -19.75 -5.33
N PRO A 76 -3.27 -21.05 -5.00
CA PRO A 76 -3.21 -21.49 -3.64
C PRO A 76 -1.78 -21.23 -3.14
N VAL A 77 -1.62 -20.18 -2.33
CA VAL A 77 -0.51 -20.14 -1.37
C VAL A 77 -0.68 -21.39 -0.51
N MET A 78 0.10 -22.41 -0.86
CA MET A 78 0.39 -23.56 -0.02
C MET A 78 1.19 -22.99 1.15
N LEU A 79 0.46 -22.51 2.16
CA LEU A 79 1.03 -22.07 3.42
C LEU A 79 1.53 -23.32 4.14
N ASP A 80 2.78 -23.66 3.88
CA ASP A 80 3.54 -24.60 4.69
C ASP A 80 3.51 -24.10 6.15
N MET A 81 2.69 -24.76 6.96
CA MET A 81 2.64 -24.53 8.40
C MET A 81 3.96 -25.04 8.98
N PRO A 82 4.78 -24.22 9.65
CA PRO A 82 5.94 -24.74 10.34
C PRO A 82 5.45 -25.63 11.47
N THR A 83 5.75 -26.93 11.37
CA THR A 83 5.60 -27.87 12.47
C THR A 83 6.52 -27.40 13.60
N GLN A 84 5.93 -26.78 14.63
CA GLN A 84 6.65 -26.54 15.88
C GLN A 84 6.68 -27.87 16.62
N ARG A 85 7.87 -28.48 16.64
CA ARG A 85 8.20 -29.70 17.37
C ARG A 85 8.14 -29.48 18.88
#